data_AF-A0A5C5XDB8-F1
#
_entry.id   AF-A0A5C5XDB8-F1
#
_cell.length_a   1.000
_cell.length_b   1.000
_cell.length_c   1.000
_cell.angle_alpha   90.00
_cell.angle_beta   90.00
_cell.angle_gamma   90.00
#
_symmetry.space_group_name_H-M   'P 1'
#
loop_
_entity.id
_entity.type
_entity.pdbx_description
1 polymer ?
#
loop_
_entity_poly.entity_id
_entity_poly.type
_entity_poly.pdbx_seq_one_letter_code
_entity_poly.pdbx_strand_id
1 'polypeptide(L)' 'MTAKKPTANRKRRVEDTVPDGAPDWVTEELILETLDTWQPYYGGSLTAEDALEILLGVTKLFEFIHEM' A
#
# COMPACT_ATOMS: atom_id res chain seq x y z
N MET A 1 14.15 -16.25 -15.34
CA MET A 1 14.62 -14.91 -14.91
C MET A 1 14.07 -14.68 -13.51
N THR A 2 14.88 -14.96 -12.48
CA THR A 2 14.49 -14.73 -11.08
C THR A 2 14.75 -13.26 -10.76
N ALA A 3 13.71 -12.44 -10.80
CA ALA A 3 13.79 -11.10 -10.24
C ALA A 3 14.08 -11.26 -8.75
N LYS A 4 15.30 -10.91 -8.32
CA LYS A 4 15.62 -10.75 -6.90
C LYS A 4 14.68 -9.67 -6.38
N LYS A 5 13.71 -10.02 -5.51
CA LYS A 5 13.05 -9.02 -4.66
C LYS A 5 14.20 -8.27 -3.97
N PRO A 6 14.37 -6.95 -4.19
CA PRO A 6 15.36 -6.22 -3.45
C PRO A 6 14.87 -6.25 -2.00
N THR A 7 15.67 -6.87 -1.14
CA THR A 7 15.57 -6.75 0.30
C THR A 7 15.73 -5.26 0.61
N ALA A 8 14.61 -4.55 0.65
CA ALA A 8 14.56 -3.19 1.13
C ALA A 8 15.01 -3.24 2.58
N ASN A 9 16.27 -2.89 2.78
CA ASN A 9 16.91 -2.62 4.06
C ASN A 9 16.21 -1.38 4.65
N ARG A 10 14.97 -1.55 5.13
CA ARG A 10 14.06 -0.46 5.42
C ARG A 10 14.32 0.00 6.84
N LYS A 11 15.05 1.11 6.96
CA LYS A 11 14.99 1.95 8.16
C LYS A 11 13.52 2.29 8.37
N ARG A 12 12.88 1.58 9.30
CA ARG A 12 11.53 1.82 9.81
C ARG A 12 11.33 3.32 9.97
N ARG A 13 10.59 3.97 9.06
CA ARG A 13 10.17 5.35 9.26
C ARG A 13 8.91 5.29 10.10
N VAL A 14 8.78 6.21 11.05
CA VAL A 14 7.60 6.28 11.93
C VAL A 14 6.30 6.50 11.13
N GLU A 15 6.45 6.94 9.87
CA GLU A 15 5.41 7.22 8.89
C GLU A 15 4.91 5.96 8.14
N ASP A 16 5.50 4.79 8.37
CA ASP A 16 5.17 3.52 7.68
C ASP A 16 4.12 2.68 8.45
N THR A 17 3.55 3.19 9.54
CA THR A 17 2.58 2.46 10.37
C THR A 17 1.22 2.37 9.71
N VAL A 18 0.45 1.33 10.06
CA VAL A 18 -0.96 1.21 9.64
C VAL A 18 -1.74 2.43 10.15
N PRO A 19 -2.42 3.20 9.26
CA PRO A 19 -3.19 4.36 9.69
C PRO A 19 -4.37 3.99 10.61
N ASP A 20 -4.72 4.90 11.50
CA ASP A 20 -5.87 4.74 12.39
C ASP A 20 -7.17 4.56 11.59
N GLY A 21 -8.01 3.60 12.01
CA GLY A 21 -9.27 3.29 11.34
C GLY A 21 -9.14 2.44 10.07
N ALA A 22 -7.94 1.93 9.76
CA ALA A 22 -7.78 0.93 8.72
C ALA A 22 -8.57 -0.36 9.06
N PRO A 23 -9.17 -1.04 8.06
CA PRO A 23 -9.80 -2.34 8.26
C PRO A 23 -8.81 -3.40 8.77
N ASP A 24 -9.32 -4.40 9.50
CA ASP A 24 -8.51 -5.45 10.15
C ASP A 24 -7.63 -6.27 9.18
N TRP A 25 -7.97 -6.30 7.89
CA TRP A 25 -7.19 -6.99 6.87
C TRP A 25 -6.00 -6.18 6.36
N VAL A 26 -5.92 -4.89 6.67
CA VAL A 26 -4.80 -4.02 6.30
C VAL A 26 -3.67 -4.20 7.30
N THR A 27 -2.52 -4.63 6.80
CA THR A 27 -1.32 -4.83 7.61
C THR A 27 -0.24 -3.81 7.28
N GLU A 28 0.72 -3.63 8.18
CA GLU A 28 1.89 -2.76 7.95
C GLU A 28 2.67 -3.22 6.71
N GLU A 29 2.83 -4.54 6.55
CA GLU A 29 3.48 -5.13 5.36
C GLU A 29 2.73 -4.75 4.08
N LEU A 30 1.40 -4.80 4.08
CA LEU A 30 0.61 -4.45 2.90
C LEU A 30 0.72 -2.96 2.57
N ILE A 31 0.73 -2.08 3.57
CA ILE A 31 0.97 -0.64 3.38
C ILE A 31 2.35 -0.41 2.76
N LEU A 32 3.38 -1.05 3.29
CA LEU A 32 4.75 -0.95 2.79
C LEU A 32 4.90 -1.47 1.36
N GLU A 33 4.32 -2.63 1.05
CA GLU A 33 4.34 -3.18 -0.31
C GLU A 33 3.56 -2.29 -1.29
N THR A 34 2.47 -1.68 -0.84
CA THR A 34 1.70 -0.71 -1.63
C THR A 34 2.55 0.53 -1.91
N LEU A 35 3.20 1.11 -0.90
CA LEU A 35 4.11 2.24 -1.09
C LEU A 35 5.22 1.89 -2.07
N ASP A 36 5.91 0.76 -1.89
CA ASP A 36 6.98 0.33 -2.81
C ASP A 36 6.52 0.19 -4.26
N THR A 37 5.31 -0.32 -4.44
CA THR A 37 4.74 -0.57 -5.76
C THR A 37 4.33 0.74 -6.43
N TRP A 38 3.67 1.64 -5.69
CA TRP A 38 3.00 2.80 -6.28
C TRP A 38 3.86 4.07 -6.26
N GLN A 39 4.78 4.22 -5.31
CA GLN A 39 5.64 5.41 -5.16
C GLN A 39 6.33 5.88 -6.46
N PRO A 40 6.84 4.99 -7.35
CA PRO A 40 7.49 5.41 -8.59
C PRO A 40 6.55 6.08 -9.61
N TYR A 41 5.24 5.88 -9.48
CA TYR A 41 4.22 6.38 -10.41
C TYR A 41 3.63 7.73 -9.97
N TYR A 42 3.91 8.17 -8.74
CA TYR A 42 3.43 9.44 -8.22
C TYR A 42 4.56 10.48 -8.22
N GLY A 43 4.22 11.73 -8.56
CA GLY A 43 5.17 12.84 -8.58
C GLY A 43 5.58 13.35 -7.18
N GLY A 44 4.87 12.92 -6.13
CA GLY A 44 5.14 13.26 -4.73
C GLY A 44 5.37 12.03 -3.87
N SER A 45 5.90 12.21 -2.66
CA SER A 45 6.04 11.13 -1.68
C SER A 45 4.66 10.67 -1.23
N LEU A 46 4.38 9.38 -1.35
CA LEU A 46 3.18 8.78 -0.80
C LEU A 46 3.39 8.54 0.70
N THR A 47 2.31 8.71 1.44
CA THR A 47 2.19 8.45 2.88
C THR A 47 1.45 7.15 3.13
N ALA A 48 1.49 6.64 4.38
CA ALA A 48 0.72 5.45 4.74
C ALA A 48 -0.79 5.67 4.54
N GLU A 49 -1.28 6.89 4.73
CA GLU A 49 -2.64 7.31 4.44
C GLU A 49 -2.95 7.19 2.94
N ASP A 50 -2.08 7.68 2.06
CA ASP A 50 -2.26 7.54 0.61
C ASP A 50 -2.28 6.07 0.19
N ALA A 51 -1.41 5.24 0.78
CA ALA A 51 -1.39 3.81 0.52
C ALA A 51 -2.70 3.12 0.96
N LEU A 52 -3.24 3.50 2.11
CA LEU A 52 -4.54 3.02 2.57
C LEU A 52 -5.66 3.42 1.62
N GLU A 53 -5.67 4.67 1.13
CA GLU A 53 -6.66 5.13 0.15
C GLU A 53 -6.59 4.32 -1.16
N ILE A 54 -5.39 4.05 -1.66
CA ILE A 54 -5.18 3.20 -2.85
C ILE A 54 -5.79 1.82 -2.63
N LEU A 55 -5.49 1.18 -1.49
CA LEU A 55 -6.01 -0.16 -1.16
C LEU A 55 -7.54 -0.17 -1.09
N LEU A 56 -8.14 0.80 -0.40
CA LEU A 56 -9.60 0.90 -0.28
C LEU A 56 -10.27 1.21 -1.62
N GLY A 57 -9.63 2.01 -2.48
CA GLY A 57 -10.11 2.30 -3.83
C GLY A 57 -10.18 1.03 -4.70
N VAL A 58 -9.16 0.18 -4.63
CA VAL A 58 -9.12 -1.10 -5.37
C VAL A 58 -10.18 -2.06 -4.87
N THR A 59 -10.38 -2.20 -3.55
CA THR A 59 -11.43 -3.08 -3.01
C THR A 59 -12.82 -2.66 -3.47
N LYS A 60 -13.14 -1.36 -3.41
CA LYS A 60 -14.43 -0.83 -3.91
C LYS A 60 -14.64 -1.08 -5.40
N LEU A 61 -13.57 -1.00 -6.19
CA LEU A 61 -13.64 -1.32 -7.62
C LEU A 61 -13.99 -2.80 -7.83
N PHE A 62 -13.36 -3.71 -7.09
CA PHE A 62 -13.67 -5.14 -7.17
C PHE A 62 -15.10 -5.45 -6.72
N GLU A 63 -15.58 -4.82 -5.64
CA GLU A 63 -16.97 -4.95 -5.19
C GLU A 63 -17.95 -4.52 -6.30
N PHE A 64 -17.71 -3.37 -6.92
CA PHE A 64 -18.56 -2.86 -8.00
C PHE A 64 -18.55 -3.76 -9.24
N ILE A 65 -17.39 -4.28 -9.65
CA ILE A 65 -17.28 -5.18 -10.81
C ILE A 65 -17.97 -6.52 -10.54
N HIS A 66 -17.92 -7.02 -9.30
CA HIS A 66 -18.52 -8.31 -8.94
C HIS A 66 -20.05 -8.22 -8.74
N GLU A 67 -20.62 -7.02 -8.60
CA GLU A 67 -22.08 -6.80 -8.51
C GLU A 67 -22.76 -6.73 -9.89
N MET A 68 -22.00 -6.68 -11.00
CA MET A 68 -22.51 -6.80 -12.37
C MET A 68 -22.49 -8.24 -12.90
#